data_AF-A0A3P2A8S7-F1
#
_entry.id   AF-A0A3P2A8S7-F1
#
_cell.length_a   1.000
_cell.length_b   1.000
_cell.length_c   1.000
_cell.angle_alpha   90.00
_cell.angle_beta   90.00
_cell.angle_gamma   90.00
#
_symmetry.space_group_name_H-M   'P 1'
#
loop_
_entity.id
_entity.type
_entity.pdbx_description
1 polymer ?
#
loop_
_entity_poly.entity_id
_entity_poly.type
_entity_poly.pdbx_seq_one_letter_code
_entity_poly.pdbx_strand_id
1 'polypeptide(L)'
;EQMAVLMIRWLEQKEDLSGLDTSKVADAILDFVMVGAYAEGGKKEIREEYQSAVKKAYVLGLLTGYEDTSFRPQGILIRAEAATVVVRMLEAKRRVPFQPEVMIEKQQAEKAQYYYGGSKWLDPADAKISKLERGKVDRILTTGALSYNPYLHNLVEGDQFIPDLSVDEVNTLIKYGRPENPYQAQLADLEQLLLRRVSRADTEKVIQFLSRKTSPATNLEVAGIGFMLRNDEYLVQIRENTDLEDIAYSVMVNIIYRDDKWKSLEKLYIQEIPIRH
;
A
#
# COMPACT_ATOMS: atom_id res chain seq x y z
N GLU A 1 -8.55 -11.23 -18.22
CA GLU A 1 -9.76 -11.31 -17.36
C GLU A 1 -10.99 -11.96 -18.01
N GLN A 2 -11.41 -11.55 -19.23
CA GLN A 2 -12.62 -12.11 -19.89
C GLN A 2 -12.58 -13.64 -20.05
N MET A 3 -11.40 -14.20 -20.32
CA MET A 3 -11.20 -15.64 -20.46
C MET A 3 -11.57 -16.39 -19.16
N ALA A 4 -11.34 -15.78 -17.98
CA ALA A 4 -11.78 -16.35 -16.70
C ALA A 4 -13.31 -16.53 -16.63
N VAL A 5 -14.07 -15.57 -17.15
CA VAL A 5 -15.53 -15.69 -17.23
C VAL A 5 -15.94 -16.87 -18.11
N LEU A 6 -15.30 -17.04 -19.27
CA LEU A 6 -15.60 -18.15 -20.19
C LEU A 6 -15.29 -19.51 -19.54
N MET A 7 -14.14 -19.62 -18.86
CA MET A 7 -13.77 -20.84 -18.14
C MET A 7 -14.80 -21.22 -17.08
N ILE A 8 -15.14 -20.26 -16.21
CA ILE A 8 -16.04 -20.50 -15.08
C ILE A 8 -17.44 -20.85 -15.59
N ARG A 9 -17.97 -20.13 -16.57
CA ARG A 9 -19.28 -20.45 -17.17
C ARG A 9 -19.32 -21.85 -17.78
N TRP A 10 -18.24 -22.30 -18.40
CA TRP A 10 -18.17 -23.66 -18.95
C TRP A 10 -18.11 -24.72 -17.85
N LEU A 11 -17.36 -24.48 -16.77
CA LEU A 11 -17.26 -25.39 -15.64
C LEU A 11 -18.53 -25.48 -14.81
N GLU A 12 -19.27 -24.37 -14.64
CA GLU A 12 -20.56 -24.35 -13.92
C GLU A 12 -21.62 -25.25 -14.57
N GLN A 13 -21.45 -25.62 -15.85
CA GLN A 13 -22.32 -26.60 -16.53
C GLN A 13 -21.96 -28.06 -16.22
N LYS A 14 -20.82 -28.30 -15.55
CA LYS A 14 -20.21 -29.63 -15.37
C LYS A 14 -19.90 -29.96 -13.92
N GLU A 15 -19.65 -28.95 -13.09
CA GLU A 15 -19.19 -29.05 -11.72
C GLU A 15 -19.99 -28.07 -10.84
N ASP A 16 -20.27 -28.46 -9.60
CA ASP A 16 -20.81 -27.54 -8.60
C ASP A 16 -19.67 -26.69 -8.02
N LEU A 17 -19.75 -25.39 -8.22
CA LEU A 17 -18.74 -24.42 -7.78
C LEU A 17 -19.21 -23.58 -6.58
N SER A 18 -20.37 -23.88 -5.99
CA SER A 18 -20.97 -23.06 -4.92
C SER A 18 -20.18 -23.06 -3.62
N GLY A 19 -19.41 -24.13 -3.35
CA GLY A 19 -18.60 -24.30 -2.14
C GLY A 19 -17.17 -23.75 -2.22
N LEU A 20 -16.78 -23.05 -3.29
CA LEU A 20 -15.42 -22.54 -3.43
C LEU A 20 -15.13 -21.40 -2.46
N ASP A 21 -14.13 -21.60 -1.58
CA ASP A 21 -13.58 -20.52 -0.77
C ASP A 21 -12.66 -19.63 -1.62
N THR A 22 -13.06 -18.38 -1.79
CA THR A 22 -12.33 -17.36 -2.55
C THR A 22 -11.76 -16.25 -1.68
N SER A 23 -11.87 -16.37 -0.35
CA SER A 23 -11.54 -15.32 0.62
C SER A 23 -10.10 -14.83 0.48
N LYS A 24 -9.15 -15.76 0.36
CA LYS A 24 -7.71 -15.46 0.28
C LYS A 24 -7.21 -15.00 -1.08
N VAL A 25 -8.05 -15.05 -2.12
CA VAL A 25 -7.56 -14.78 -3.48
C VAL A 25 -7.19 -13.32 -3.68
N ALA A 26 -7.93 -12.39 -3.05
CA ALA A 26 -7.66 -10.97 -3.18
C ALA A 26 -6.31 -10.58 -2.54
N ASP A 27 -5.93 -11.24 -1.45
CA ASP A 27 -4.65 -10.99 -0.78
C ASP A 27 -3.47 -11.62 -1.52
N ALA A 28 -3.70 -12.74 -2.22
CA ALA A 28 -2.67 -13.52 -2.87
C ALA A 28 -2.28 -13.05 -4.27
N ILE A 29 -3.13 -12.30 -4.97
CA ILE A 29 -2.87 -11.82 -6.32
C ILE A 29 -2.51 -10.34 -6.29
N LEU A 30 -1.36 -9.99 -6.86
CA LEU A 30 -0.83 -8.63 -6.83
C LEU A 30 -1.82 -7.59 -7.37
N ASP A 31 -2.53 -7.90 -8.46
CA ASP A 31 -3.48 -7.00 -9.12
C ASP A 31 -4.77 -6.73 -8.32
N PHE A 32 -5.02 -7.51 -7.26
CA PHE A 32 -6.08 -7.23 -6.28
C PHE A 32 -5.56 -6.43 -5.07
N VAL A 33 -4.28 -6.54 -4.74
CA VAL A 33 -3.64 -5.82 -3.63
C VAL A 33 -3.28 -4.39 -4.04
N MET A 34 -2.84 -4.20 -5.27
CA MET A 34 -2.46 -2.92 -5.86
C MET A 34 -3.69 -2.13 -6.34
N VAL A 35 -4.64 -1.83 -5.45
CA VAL A 35 -5.79 -0.98 -5.79
C VAL A 35 -5.45 0.49 -5.51
N GLY A 36 -4.74 1.10 -6.45
CA GLY A 36 -4.49 2.54 -6.48
C GLY A 36 -4.44 3.00 -7.94
N ALA A 37 -5.13 4.09 -8.26
CA ALA A 37 -5.51 4.49 -9.62
C ALA A 37 -4.38 4.82 -10.63
N TYR A 38 -3.11 4.46 -10.41
CA TYR A 38 -2.00 4.99 -11.21
C TYR A 38 -0.78 4.06 -11.38
N ALA A 39 -0.99 2.76 -11.63
CA ALA A 39 -0.10 2.07 -12.58
C ALA A 39 -0.07 2.90 -13.88
N GLU A 40 1.05 2.95 -14.61
CA GLU A 40 1.05 3.60 -15.94
C GLU A 40 -0.15 3.05 -16.76
N GLY A 41 -1.20 3.86 -16.94
CA GLY A 41 -2.45 3.45 -17.58
C GLY A 41 -3.71 3.35 -16.69
N GLY A 42 -3.63 3.65 -15.39
CA GLY A 42 -4.76 4.06 -14.51
C GLY A 42 -6.13 3.42 -14.76
N LYS A 43 -6.23 2.09 -14.66
CA LYS A 43 -7.51 1.38 -14.65
C LYS A 43 -7.53 0.41 -13.48
N LYS A 44 -8.72 0.21 -12.86
CA LYS A 44 -9.02 -0.97 -12.03
C LYS A 44 -8.35 -2.16 -12.71
N GLU A 45 -7.30 -2.75 -12.12
CA GLU A 45 -6.52 -3.75 -12.86
C GLU A 45 -7.48 -4.88 -13.26
N ILE A 46 -8.23 -5.44 -12.29
CA ILE A 46 -9.31 -6.39 -12.57
C ILE A 46 -10.66 -5.68 -12.48
N ARG A 47 -11.41 -5.63 -13.58
CA ARG A 47 -12.75 -5.03 -13.58
C ARG A 47 -13.69 -5.82 -12.66
N GLU A 48 -14.53 -5.09 -11.94
CA GLU A 48 -15.39 -5.60 -10.86
C GLU A 48 -16.26 -6.78 -11.30
N GLU A 49 -16.85 -6.69 -12.48
CA GLU A 49 -17.66 -7.75 -13.09
C GLU A 49 -16.89 -9.05 -13.39
N TYR A 50 -15.55 -9.00 -13.43
CA TYR A 50 -14.70 -10.16 -13.69
C TYR A 50 -14.04 -10.72 -12.44
N GLN A 51 -14.04 -9.99 -11.33
CA GLN A 51 -13.33 -10.38 -10.11
C GLN A 51 -13.78 -11.75 -9.59
N SER A 52 -15.08 -12.03 -9.57
CA SER A 52 -15.62 -13.32 -9.12
C SER A 52 -15.08 -14.49 -9.96
N ALA A 53 -15.07 -14.34 -11.29
CA ALA A 53 -14.58 -15.38 -12.18
C ALA A 53 -13.07 -15.59 -12.07
N VAL A 54 -12.29 -14.51 -11.92
CA VAL A 54 -10.84 -14.60 -11.67
C VAL A 54 -10.58 -15.34 -10.36
N LYS A 55 -11.29 -14.96 -9.28
CA LYS A 55 -11.13 -15.61 -7.98
C LYS A 55 -11.38 -17.12 -8.04
N LYS A 56 -12.52 -17.52 -8.62
CA LYS A 56 -12.85 -18.95 -8.81
C LYS A 56 -11.81 -19.68 -9.67
N ALA A 57 -11.32 -19.06 -10.73
CA ALA A 57 -10.37 -19.69 -11.65
C ALA A 57 -9.02 -19.97 -11.01
N TYR A 58 -8.58 -19.13 -10.05
CA TYR A 58 -7.41 -19.41 -9.22
C TYR A 58 -7.65 -20.54 -8.25
N VAL A 59 -8.75 -20.52 -7.48
CA VAL A 59 -9.08 -21.57 -6.50
C VAL A 59 -9.21 -22.94 -7.17
N LEU A 60 -9.79 -22.99 -8.38
CA LEU A 60 -9.89 -24.20 -9.20
C LEU A 60 -8.55 -24.62 -9.82
N GLY A 61 -7.47 -23.86 -9.67
CA GLY A 61 -6.17 -24.20 -10.23
C GLY A 61 -6.09 -24.14 -11.76
N LEU A 62 -7.02 -23.42 -12.39
CA LEU A 62 -7.02 -23.18 -13.84
C LEU A 62 -5.97 -22.14 -14.20
N LEU A 63 -5.92 -21.08 -13.38
CA LEU A 63 -4.96 -19.99 -13.46
C LEU A 63 -4.02 -20.02 -12.27
N THR A 64 -2.76 -19.69 -12.52
CA THR A 64 -1.70 -19.65 -11.50
C THR A 64 -1.00 -18.30 -11.44
N GLY A 65 -1.37 -17.36 -12.32
CA GLY A 65 -0.67 -16.09 -12.47
C GLY A 65 0.75 -16.24 -13.04
N TYR A 66 1.53 -15.18 -12.86
CA TYR A 66 2.92 -15.09 -13.26
C TYR A 66 3.85 -15.21 -12.05
N GLU A 67 5.15 -15.26 -12.32
CA GLU A 67 6.17 -15.40 -11.29
C GLU A 67 6.12 -14.28 -10.25
N ASP A 68 5.84 -13.05 -10.66
CA ASP A 68 5.69 -11.87 -9.80
C ASP A 68 4.38 -11.84 -8.99
N THR A 69 3.60 -12.93 -8.99
CA THR A 69 2.26 -13.07 -8.36
C THR A 69 1.15 -12.26 -9.02
N SER A 70 1.41 -11.66 -10.20
CA SER A 70 0.39 -10.96 -10.97
C SER A 70 -0.54 -11.90 -11.73
N PHE A 71 -1.72 -11.39 -12.07
CA PHE A 71 -2.70 -11.96 -12.98
C PHE A 71 -2.62 -11.31 -14.37
N ARG A 72 -2.27 -10.03 -14.48
CA ARG A 72 -2.23 -9.26 -15.74
C ARG A 72 -3.56 -9.30 -16.49
N PRO A 73 -4.61 -8.67 -15.95
CA PRO A 73 -5.99 -8.76 -16.43
C PRO A 73 -6.17 -8.38 -17.90
N GLN A 74 -5.40 -7.41 -18.39
CA GLN A 74 -5.40 -6.96 -19.79
C GLN A 74 -4.29 -7.59 -20.64
N GLY A 75 -3.55 -8.53 -20.09
CA GLY A 75 -2.55 -9.31 -20.81
C GLY A 75 -3.18 -10.17 -21.91
N ILE A 76 -2.46 -10.31 -23.01
CA ILE A 76 -2.81 -11.23 -24.10
C ILE A 76 -2.22 -12.60 -23.77
N LEU A 77 -3.07 -13.62 -23.70
CA LEU A 77 -2.64 -15.01 -23.56
C LEU A 77 -1.89 -15.47 -24.81
N ILE A 78 -0.68 -15.99 -24.63
CA ILE A 78 0.01 -16.68 -25.73
C ILE A 78 -0.60 -18.08 -25.94
N ARG A 79 -0.41 -18.65 -27.14
CA ARG A 79 -0.98 -19.96 -27.51
C ARG A 79 -0.67 -21.08 -26.51
N ALA A 80 0.54 -21.07 -25.93
CA ALA A 80 0.98 -22.05 -24.95
C ALA A 80 0.21 -21.93 -23.61
N GLU A 81 -0.04 -20.71 -23.15
CA GLU A 81 -0.82 -20.45 -21.94
C GLU A 81 -2.28 -20.86 -22.15
N ALA A 82 -2.87 -20.49 -23.31
CA ALA A 82 -4.23 -20.88 -23.66
C ALA A 82 -4.39 -22.41 -23.72
N ALA A 83 -3.45 -23.12 -24.35
CA ALA A 83 -3.46 -24.59 -24.40
C ALA A 83 -3.38 -25.21 -22.99
N THR A 84 -2.52 -24.67 -22.13
CA THR A 84 -2.37 -25.11 -20.74
C THR A 84 -3.67 -24.97 -19.97
N VAL A 85 -4.35 -23.83 -20.12
CA VAL A 85 -5.65 -23.58 -19.49
C VAL A 85 -6.70 -24.58 -19.98
N VAL A 86 -6.80 -24.79 -21.29
CA VAL A 86 -7.78 -25.73 -21.88
C VAL A 86 -7.56 -27.14 -21.34
N VAL A 87 -6.30 -27.59 -21.21
CA VAL A 87 -5.99 -28.89 -20.60
C VAL A 87 -6.45 -28.96 -19.14
N ARG A 88 -6.24 -27.91 -18.34
CA ARG A 88 -6.71 -27.84 -16.94
C ARG A 88 -8.24 -27.81 -16.80
N MET A 89 -8.93 -27.24 -17.80
CA MET A 89 -10.39 -27.29 -17.87
C MET A 89 -10.89 -28.70 -18.16
N LEU A 90 -10.28 -29.39 -19.13
CA LEU A 90 -10.71 -30.73 -19.57
C LEU A 90 -10.29 -31.85 -18.60
N GLU A 91 -9.14 -31.70 -17.94
CA GLU A 91 -8.58 -32.70 -17.04
C GLU A 91 -8.38 -32.10 -15.63
N ALA A 92 -9.32 -32.34 -14.72
CA ALA A 92 -9.23 -31.83 -13.35
C ALA A 92 -7.93 -32.23 -12.62
N LYS A 93 -7.40 -33.43 -12.91
CA LYS A 93 -6.10 -33.91 -12.38
C LYS A 93 -4.89 -33.07 -12.80
N ARG A 94 -5.02 -32.20 -13.81
CA ARG A 94 -3.96 -31.30 -14.30
C ARG A 94 -4.02 -29.92 -13.65
N ARG A 95 -5.08 -29.61 -12.90
CA ARG A 95 -5.22 -28.35 -12.16
C ARG A 95 -4.10 -28.24 -11.14
N VAL A 96 -3.54 -27.05 -11.01
CA VAL A 96 -2.46 -26.77 -10.06
C VAL A 96 -3.09 -26.26 -8.77
N PRO A 97 -2.82 -26.87 -7.61
CA PRO A 97 -3.36 -26.39 -6.34
C PRO A 97 -3.04 -24.91 -6.12
N PHE A 98 -4.07 -24.13 -5.78
CA PHE A 98 -3.90 -22.74 -5.38
C PHE A 98 -3.17 -22.67 -4.04
N GLN A 99 -2.10 -21.89 -3.98
CA GLN A 99 -1.26 -21.74 -2.78
C GLN A 99 -1.22 -20.26 -2.38
N PRO A 100 -2.31 -19.72 -1.82
CA PRO A 100 -2.40 -18.30 -1.49
C PRO A 100 -1.32 -17.87 -0.49
N GLU A 101 -1.01 -18.71 0.51
CA GLU A 101 -0.01 -18.40 1.53
C GLU A 101 1.38 -18.18 0.92
N VAL A 102 1.78 -19.07 0.00
CA VAL A 102 3.09 -18.96 -0.70
C VAL A 102 3.15 -17.69 -1.55
N MET A 103 2.05 -17.33 -2.21
CA MET A 103 1.99 -16.09 -3.01
C MET A 103 2.07 -14.86 -2.12
N ILE A 104 1.36 -14.84 -1.00
CA ILE A 104 1.40 -13.74 -0.01
C ILE A 104 2.82 -13.60 0.56
N GLU A 105 3.45 -14.70 0.96
CA GLU A 105 4.84 -14.71 1.44
C GLU A 105 5.81 -14.16 0.38
N LYS A 106 5.63 -14.55 -0.89
CA LYS A 106 6.45 -14.02 -1.99
C LYS A 106 6.28 -12.51 -2.17
N GLN A 107 5.04 -12.01 -2.09
CA GLN A 107 4.78 -10.57 -2.15
C GLN A 107 5.43 -9.82 -0.99
N GLN A 108 5.32 -10.36 0.24
CA GLN A 108 5.95 -9.76 1.43
C GLN A 108 7.47 -9.78 1.33
N ALA A 109 8.07 -10.87 0.85
CA ALA A 109 9.51 -10.99 0.64
C ALA A 109 10.03 -10.02 -0.43
N GLU A 110 9.25 -9.80 -1.50
CA GLU A 110 9.57 -8.82 -2.53
C GLU A 110 9.46 -7.39 -1.98
N LYS A 111 8.37 -7.05 -1.28
CA LYS A 111 8.21 -5.74 -0.63
C LYS A 111 9.33 -5.45 0.37
N ALA A 112 9.77 -6.45 1.14
CA ALA A 112 10.86 -6.30 2.11
C ALA A 112 12.19 -5.83 1.48
N GLN A 113 12.44 -6.15 0.20
CA GLN A 113 13.64 -5.69 -0.50
C GLN A 113 13.64 -4.17 -0.73
N TYR A 114 12.46 -3.54 -0.68
CA TYR A 114 12.31 -2.10 -0.78
C TYR A 114 12.37 -1.42 0.60
N TYR A 115 12.42 -2.09 1.74
CA TYR A 115 12.53 -1.37 3.01
C TYR A 115 13.95 -0.93 3.33
N TYR A 116 14.10 -0.05 4.31
CA TYR A 116 15.38 0.49 4.76
C TYR A 116 16.44 -0.61 4.94
N GLY A 117 17.53 -0.52 4.18
CA GLY A 117 18.62 -1.52 4.16
C GLY A 117 18.41 -2.73 3.24
N GLY A 118 17.29 -2.80 2.51
CA GLY A 118 17.00 -3.84 1.52
C GLY A 118 17.80 -3.70 0.22
N SER A 119 17.84 -4.77 -0.58
CA SER A 119 18.63 -4.82 -1.83
C SER A 119 18.08 -3.96 -2.97
N LYS A 120 16.79 -3.65 -2.96
CA LYS A 120 16.09 -2.73 -3.88
C LYS A 120 15.76 -1.40 -3.19
N TRP A 121 16.37 -1.13 -2.05
CA TRP A 121 16.15 0.09 -1.33
C TRP A 121 16.80 1.26 -2.06
N LEU A 122 16.00 2.27 -2.37
CA LEU A 122 16.44 3.57 -2.87
C LEU A 122 16.18 4.55 -1.74
N ASP A 123 17.25 5.12 -1.20
CA ASP A 123 17.16 6.01 -0.04
C ASP A 123 16.33 7.26 -0.41
N PRO A 124 15.15 7.47 0.21
CA PRO A 124 14.36 8.67 -0.06
C PRO A 124 15.14 9.96 0.22
N ALA A 125 16.14 9.93 1.11
CA ALA A 125 17.00 11.08 1.39
C ALA A 125 18.03 11.40 0.29
N ASP A 126 18.28 10.51 -0.69
CA ASP A 126 19.25 10.79 -1.76
C ASP A 126 18.66 11.80 -2.75
N ALA A 127 19.15 13.05 -2.68
CA ALA A 127 18.72 14.16 -3.53
C ALA A 127 18.87 13.93 -5.04
N LYS A 128 19.64 12.94 -5.49
CA LYS A 128 19.77 12.58 -6.91
C LYS A 128 18.52 11.88 -7.44
N ILE A 129 17.72 11.27 -6.57
CA ILE A 129 16.45 10.66 -6.92
C ILE A 129 15.42 11.78 -7.11
N SER A 130 14.54 11.68 -8.10
CA SER A 130 13.47 12.67 -8.25
C SER A 130 12.34 12.43 -7.24
N LYS A 131 11.60 13.48 -6.85
CA LYS A 131 10.42 13.31 -5.99
C LYS A 131 9.38 12.38 -6.61
N LEU A 132 9.24 12.40 -7.94
CA LEU A 132 8.37 11.48 -8.68
C LEU A 132 8.78 10.01 -8.47
N GLU A 133 10.06 9.68 -8.61
CA GLU A 133 10.52 8.30 -8.41
C GLU A 133 10.34 7.83 -6.95
N ARG A 134 10.57 8.71 -5.96
CA ARG A 134 10.25 8.40 -4.55
C ARG A 134 8.77 8.11 -4.36
N GLY A 135 7.92 9.00 -4.86
CA GLY A 135 6.47 8.87 -4.76
C GLY A 135 5.95 7.62 -5.44
N LYS A 136 6.49 7.22 -6.59
CA LYS A 136 6.14 5.97 -7.26
C LYS A 136 6.42 4.76 -6.38
N VAL A 137 7.58 4.71 -5.72
CA VAL A 137 7.93 3.59 -4.83
C VAL A 137 7.03 3.56 -3.60
N ASP A 138 6.77 4.70 -2.96
CA ASP A 138 5.83 4.78 -1.83
C ASP A 138 4.44 4.25 -2.20
N ARG A 139 3.99 4.53 -3.42
CA ARG A 139 2.70 4.04 -3.95
C ARG A 139 2.70 2.56 -4.28
N ILE A 140 3.84 1.98 -4.62
CA ILE A 140 3.97 0.52 -4.80
C ILE A 140 3.83 -0.21 -3.46
N LEU A 141 4.28 0.42 -2.37
CA LEU A 141 4.30 -0.21 -1.05
C LEU A 141 2.97 -0.11 -0.30
N THR A 142 2.16 0.91 -0.62
CA THR A 142 0.90 1.23 0.07
C THR A 142 -0.34 0.75 -0.70
N THR A 143 -1.44 0.57 0.02
CA THR A 143 -2.74 0.15 -0.52
C THR A 143 -3.60 1.33 -0.98
N GLY A 144 -3.26 2.55 -0.58
CA GLY A 144 -4.01 3.77 -0.91
C GLY A 144 -5.08 4.13 0.11
N ALA A 145 -5.15 3.42 1.25
CA ALA A 145 -6.03 3.76 2.36
C ALA A 145 -5.62 5.09 3.01
N LEU A 146 -4.31 5.33 3.17
CA LEU A 146 -3.77 6.53 3.80
C LEU A 146 -3.75 7.72 2.84
N SER A 147 -4.22 8.88 3.33
CA SER A 147 -4.01 10.15 2.63
C SER A 147 -2.52 10.45 2.50
N TYR A 148 -2.05 10.74 1.29
CA TYR A 148 -0.63 10.91 1.02
C TYR A 148 -0.42 12.12 0.11
N ASN A 149 0.43 13.05 0.56
CA ASN A 149 0.93 14.19 -0.18
C ASN A 149 2.47 14.17 -0.12
N PRO A 150 3.20 14.37 -1.25
CA PRO A 150 2.72 14.86 -2.55
C PRO A 150 1.91 13.84 -3.37
N TYR A 151 0.83 14.30 -4.01
CA TYR A 151 0.11 13.44 -4.96
C TYR A 151 0.95 13.22 -6.22
N LEU A 152 0.91 12.00 -6.78
CA LEU A 152 1.69 11.67 -7.99
C LEU A 152 1.40 12.61 -9.16
N HIS A 153 0.13 12.99 -9.39
CA HIS A 153 -0.22 13.90 -10.48
C HIS A 153 0.46 15.26 -10.33
N ASN A 154 0.52 15.81 -9.11
CA ASN A 154 1.23 17.06 -8.85
C ASN A 154 2.74 16.95 -9.14
N LEU A 155 3.34 15.79 -8.85
CA LEU A 155 4.76 15.53 -9.15
C LEU A 155 5.04 15.40 -10.66
N VAL A 156 4.04 14.96 -11.43
CA VAL A 156 4.14 14.85 -12.90
C VAL A 156 3.92 16.22 -13.55
N GLU A 157 2.91 16.96 -13.11
CA GLU A 157 2.53 18.25 -13.69
C GLU A 157 3.45 19.40 -13.23
N GLY A 158 4.28 19.18 -12.20
CA GLY A 158 5.21 20.17 -11.68
C GLY A 158 4.51 21.29 -10.91
N ASP A 159 3.40 20.98 -10.24
CA ASP A 159 2.59 21.96 -9.53
C ASP A 159 3.38 22.66 -8.40
N GLN A 160 3.43 23.99 -8.46
CA GLN A 160 4.28 24.84 -7.61
C GLN A 160 3.66 25.14 -6.23
N PHE A 161 2.41 24.74 -5.98
CA PHE A 161 1.75 25.00 -4.69
C PHE A 161 2.14 24.06 -3.55
N ILE A 162 3.04 23.10 -3.81
CA ILE A 162 3.58 22.24 -2.77
C ILE A 162 4.84 22.89 -2.19
N PRO A 163 4.85 23.24 -0.89
CA PRO A 163 6.06 23.73 -0.27
C PRO A 163 7.10 22.61 -0.28
N ASP A 164 8.18 22.81 -1.02
CA ASP A 164 9.32 21.91 -1.16
C ASP A 164 10.22 22.04 0.09
N LEU A 165 9.77 21.61 1.26
CA LEU A 165 10.48 21.92 2.53
C LEU A 165 11.69 21.02 2.76
N SER A 166 11.66 19.81 2.19
CA SER A 166 12.73 18.82 2.27
C SER A 166 12.80 17.99 0.99
N VAL A 167 13.97 17.40 0.73
CA VAL A 167 14.20 16.38 -0.31
C VAL A 167 13.22 15.19 -0.22
N ASP A 168 12.87 14.77 1.00
CA ASP A 168 11.86 13.76 1.29
C ASP A 168 10.94 14.25 2.40
N GLU A 169 9.70 14.50 2.01
CA GLU A 169 8.62 14.90 2.90
C GLU A 169 7.34 14.19 2.47
N VAL A 170 6.64 13.63 3.45
CA VAL A 170 5.34 13.01 3.24
C VAL A 170 4.38 13.57 4.29
N ASN A 171 3.32 14.23 3.82
CA ASN A 171 2.25 14.72 4.67
C ASN A 171 1.06 13.79 4.57
N THR A 172 0.65 13.21 5.70
CA THR A 172 -0.45 12.25 5.74
C THR A 172 -1.47 12.60 6.80
N LEU A 173 -2.66 12.03 6.66
CA LEU A 173 -3.77 12.24 7.57
C LEU A 173 -4.46 10.91 7.82
N ILE A 174 -4.47 10.49 9.09
CA ILE A 174 -5.26 9.35 9.56
C ILE A 174 -6.63 9.87 9.98
N LYS A 175 -7.70 9.29 9.43
CA LYS A 175 -9.09 9.63 9.74
C LYS A 175 -9.74 8.50 10.53
N TYR A 176 -10.43 8.86 11.61
CA TYR A 176 -11.14 7.93 12.48
C TYR A 176 -12.64 7.92 12.19
N GLY A 177 -13.33 6.84 12.56
CA GLY A 177 -14.79 6.74 12.42
C GLY A 177 -15.28 6.56 10.99
N ARG A 178 -14.46 6.00 10.09
CA ARG A 178 -14.76 5.73 8.68
C ARG A 178 -14.84 4.23 8.43
N PRO A 179 -16.03 3.58 8.51
CA PRO A 179 -16.15 2.14 8.28
C PRO A 179 -15.64 1.68 6.91
N GLU A 180 -15.79 2.52 5.90
CA GLU A 180 -15.36 2.30 4.52
C GLU A 180 -13.83 2.42 4.32
N ASN A 181 -13.14 3.11 5.23
CA ASN A 181 -11.68 3.27 5.21
C ASN A 181 -11.16 3.22 6.66
N PRO A 182 -11.08 2.02 7.25
CA PRO A 182 -10.75 1.85 8.65
C PRO A 182 -9.33 2.37 8.94
N TYR A 183 -9.14 2.96 10.13
CA TYR A 183 -7.85 3.54 10.52
C TYR A 183 -6.72 2.50 10.52
N GLN A 184 -7.02 1.22 10.71
CA GLN A 184 -6.05 0.13 10.67
C GLN A 184 -5.39 0.00 9.29
N ALA A 185 -6.17 0.15 8.21
CA ALA A 185 -5.62 0.13 6.85
C ALA A 185 -4.72 1.36 6.60
N GLN A 186 -5.13 2.52 7.14
CA GLN A 186 -4.34 3.75 7.07
C GLN A 186 -3.03 3.64 7.87
N LEU A 187 -3.05 3.01 9.05
CA LEU A 187 -1.86 2.72 9.85
C LEU A 187 -0.94 1.71 9.17
N ALA A 188 -1.49 0.68 8.52
CA ALA A 188 -0.71 -0.28 7.76
C ALA A 188 0.04 0.38 6.60
N ASP A 189 -0.60 1.30 5.88
CA ASP A 189 0.05 2.12 4.85
C ASP A 189 1.16 3.02 5.45
N LEU A 190 0.88 3.69 6.58
CA LEU A 190 1.88 4.53 7.25
C LEU A 190 3.10 3.71 7.68
N GLU A 191 2.88 2.51 8.21
CA GLU A 191 3.94 1.57 8.59
C GLU A 191 4.85 1.27 7.40
N GLN A 192 4.29 1.03 6.20
CA GLN A 192 5.11 0.79 5.01
C GLN A 192 5.97 2.00 4.64
N LEU A 193 5.41 3.21 4.74
CA LEU A 193 6.13 4.45 4.44
C LEU A 193 7.27 4.69 5.43
N LEU A 194 7.08 4.33 6.70
CA LEU A 194 8.11 4.41 7.73
C LEU A 194 9.18 3.32 7.54
N LEU A 195 8.80 2.07 7.29
CA LEU A 195 9.76 0.98 7.00
C LEU A 195 10.64 1.29 5.78
N ARG A 196 10.14 2.07 4.82
CA ARG A 196 10.92 2.54 3.67
C ARG A 196 12.00 3.58 4.04
N ARG A 197 11.88 4.25 5.19
CA ARG A 197 12.69 5.42 5.57
C ARG A 197 13.57 5.20 6.78
N VAL A 198 13.09 4.43 7.75
CA VAL A 198 13.71 4.22 9.06
C VAL A 198 13.75 2.74 9.44
N SER A 199 14.45 2.43 10.52
CA SER A 199 14.55 1.05 11.02
C SER A 199 13.20 0.50 11.49
N ARG A 200 13.04 -0.83 11.47
CA ARG A 200 11.84 -1.48 12.01
C ARG A 200 11.54 -1.07 13.46
N ALA A 201 12.58 -0.97 14.30
CA ALA A 201 12.43 -0.55 15.69
C ALA A 201 11.90 0.89 15.80
N ASP A 202 12.38 1.79 14.95
CA ASP A 202 11.89 3.18 14.90
C ASP A 202 10.45 3.26 14.37
N THR A 203 10.12 2.46 13.35
CA THR A 203 8.73 2.34 12.88
C THR A 203 7.80 1.87 13.99
N GLU A 204 8.18 0.80 14.71
CA GLU A 204 7.36 0.22 15.78
C GLU A 204 7.07 1.25 16.88
N LYS A 205 8.03 2.10 17.26
CA LYS A 205 7.81 3.20 18.23
C LYS A 205 6.65 4.11 17.81
N VAL A 206 6.64 4.54 16.55
CA VAL A 206 5.63 5.47 16.00
C VAL A 206 4.27 4.78 15.88
N ILE A 207 4.24 3.57 15.31
CA ILE A 207 2.99 2.82 15.10
C ILE A 207 2.35 2.47 16.45
N GLN A 208 3.11 1.98 17.43
CA GLN A 208 2.59 1.69 18.76
C GLN A 208 2.00 2.92 19.46
N PHE A 209 2.59 4.10 19.24
CA PHE A 209 2.04 5.34 19.78
C PHE A 209 0.68 5.66 19.14
N LEU A 210 0.60 5.63 17.81
CA LEU A 210 -0.64 5.93 17.07
C LEU A 210 -1.75 4.89 17.30
N SER A 211 -1.40 3.62 17.51
CA SER A 211 -2.36 2.54 17.79
C SER A 211 -3.13 2.71 19.10
N ARG A 212 -2.70 3.61 20.00
CA ARG A 212 -3.43 3.93 21.24
C ARG A 212 -4.76 4.64 20.96
N LYS A 213 -4.84 5.37 19.85
CA LYS A 213 -6.07 6.03 19.40
C LYS A 213 -6.79 5.11 18.43
N THR A 214 -8.01 4.71 18.78
CA THR A 214 -8.82 3.76 18.00
C THR A 214 -10.15 4.36 17.54
N SER A 215 -10.51 5.55 18.02
CA SER A 215 -11.76 6.22 17.68
C SER A 215 -11.63 7.75 17.68
N PRO A 216 -12.60 8.48 17.10
CA PRO A 216 -12.66 9.94 17.22
C PRO A 216 -12.79 10.40 18.68
N ALA A 217 -13.49 9.63 19.52
CA ALA A 217 -13.82 9.98 20.90
C ALA A 217 -12.66 9.81 21.91
N THR A 218 -11.49 9.36 21.45
CA THR A 218 -10.30 9.18 22.30
C THR A 218 -9.18 10.04 21.78
N ASN A 219 -8.58 10.91 22.60
CA ASN A 219 -7.42 11.71 22.19
C ASN A 219 -6.11 10.98 22.47
N LEU A 220 -5.05 11.38 21.79
CA LEU A 220 -3.68 11.02 22.13
C LEU A 220 -3.31 11.65 23.48
N GLU A 221 -2.31 11.08 24.15
CA GLU A 221 -1.82 11.59 25.45
C GLU A 221 -1.36 13.05 25.38
N VAL A 222 -0.92 13.49 24.19
CA VAL A 222 -0.52 14.86 23.87
C VAL A 222 -1.07 15.22 22.48
N ALA A 223 -1.60 16.45 22.34
CA ALA A 223 -2.18 16.92 21.09
C ALA A 223 -1.15 17.03 19.94
N GLY A 224 0.14 17.08 20.25
CA GLY A 224 1.21 17.00 19.26
C GLY A 224 2.48 16.40 19.85
N ILE A 225 3.22 15.65 19.03
CA ILE A 225 4.51 15.05 19.41
C ILE A 225 5.39 14.85 18.18
N GLY A 226 6.71 14.95 18.34
CA GLY A 226 7.68 14.58 17.32
C GLY A 226 8.52 13.38 17.75
N PHE A 227 8.85 12.51 16.80
CA PHE A 227 9.82 11.43 16.96
C PHE A 227 11.01 11.72 16.04
N MET A 228 12.20 11.88 16.63
CA MET A 228 13.45 11.91 15.90
C MET A 228 13.93 10.47 15.70
N LEU A 229 14.10 10.07 14.45
CA LEU A 229 14.36 8.69 14.03
C LEU A 229 15.58 8.63 13.12
N ARG A 230 16.14 7.43 12.92
CA ARG A 230 17.32 7.21 12.07
C ARG A 230 18.44 8.21 12.42
N ASN A 231 18.90 8.18 13.68
CA ASN A 231 19.94 9.08 14.21
C ASN A 231 19.63 10.57 14.00
N ASP A 232 18.41 10.98 14.34
CA ASP A 232 17.90 12.36 14.18
C ASP A 232 17.86 12.88 12.72
N GLU A 233 18.02 12.03 11.71
CA GLU A 233 17.89 12.41 10.30
C GLU A 233 16.43 12.60 9.88
N TYR A 234 15.49 11.86 10.49
CA TYR A 234 14.08 11.97 10.21
C TYR A 234 13.31 12.51 11.41
N LEU A 235 12.35 13.39 11.15
CA LEU A 235 11.30 13.77 12.10
C LEU A 235 9.97 13.18 11.63
N VAL A 236 9.33 12.41 12.49
CA VAL A 236 7.91 12.08 12.35
C VAL A 236 7.11 12.96 13.31
N GLN A 237 6.44 13.96 12.75
CA GLN A 237 5.62 14.89 13.50
C GLN A 237 4.16 14.44 13.46
N ILE A 238 3.55 14.32 14.63
CA ILE A 238 2.18 13.88 14.83
C ILE A 238 1.41 15.00 15.50
N ARG A 239 0.23 15.34 14.96
CA ARG A 239 -0.68 16.33 15.58
C ARG A 239 -2.13 15.88 15.45
N GLU A 240 -2.87 15.98 16.54
CA GLU A 240 -4.31 15.83 16.52
C GLU A 240 -4.94 17.09 15.90
N ASN A 241 -5.89 16.88 15.00
CA ASN A 241 -6.75 17.93 14.50
C ASN A 241 -8.10 17.80 15.19
N THR A 242 -8.29 18.61 16.23
CA THR A 242 -9.49 18.66 17.05
C THR A 242 -10.49 19.68 16.51
N ASP A 243 -11.77 19.42 16.76
CA ASP A 243 -12.83 20.41 16.55
C ASP A 243 -12.98 21.34 17.78
N LEU A 244 -14.05 22.13 17.81
CA LEU A 244 -14.36 23.05 18.91
C LEU A 244 -14.71 22.34 20.24
N GLU A 245 -14.98 21.03 20.21
CA GLU A 245 -15.29 20.20 21.37
C GLU A 245 -14.09 19.34 21.82
N ASP A 246 -12.89 19.64 21.30
CA ASP A 246 -11.65 18.88 21.51
C ASP A 246 -11.71 17.43 21.02
N ILE A 247 -12.59 17.11 20.07
CA ILE A 247 -12.71 15.77 19.48
C ILE A 247 -11.74 15.65 18.29
N ALA A 248 -10.74 14.78 18.40
CA ALA A 248 -9.79 14.55 17.32
C ALA A 248 -10.34 13.57 16.28
N TYR A 249 -11.00 14.08 15.23
CA TYR A 249 -11.48 13.26 14.11
C TYR A 249 -10.37 12.76 13.19
N SER A 250 -9.20 13.40 13.27
CA SER A 250 -8.06 13.03 12.46
C SER A 250 -6.73 13.35 13.13
N VAL A 251 -5.69 12.64 12.71
CA VAL A 251 -4.31 12.83 13.16
C VAL A 251 -3.44 13.08 11.93
N MET A 252 -2.82 14.25 11.89
CA MET A 252 -1.81 14.58 10.88
C MET A 252 -0.50 13.89 11.26
N VAL A 253 0.10 13.20 10.30
CA VAL A 253 1.42 12.58 10.46
C VAL A 253 2.30 13.02 9.30
N ASN A 254 3.32 13.82 9.61
CA ASN A 254 4.28 14.32 8.64
C ASN A 254 5.61 13.60 8.85
N ILE A 255 6.11 12.92 7.82
CA ILE A 255 7.43 12.28 7.80
C ILE A 255 8.36 13.19 7.03
N ILE A 256 9.45 13.61 7.66
CA ILE A 256 10.29 14.69 7.13
C ILE A 256 11.75 14.29 7.27
N TYR A 257 12.50 14.27 6.18
CA TYR A 257 13.95 14.24 6.24
C TYR A 257 14.51 15.62 6.61
N ARG A 258 15.42 15.68 7.56
CA ARG A 258 15.98 16.93 8.11
C ARG A 258 17.24 17.34 7.36
N ASP A 259 17.09 17.64 6.07
CA ASP A 259 18.14 18.29 5.29
C ASP A 259 18.39 19.74 5.76
N ASP A 260 19.42 20.39 5.22
CA ASP A 260 19.79 21.76 5.62
C ASP A 260 18.66 22.78 5.34
N LYS A 261 17.88 22.55 4.28
CA LYS A 261 16.72 23.38 3.94
C LYS A 261 15.69 23.29 5.04
N TRP A 262 15.32 22.09 5.45
CA TRP A 262 14.34 21.89 6.51
C TRP A 262 14.85 22.36 7.87
N LYS A 263 16.11 22.07 8.22
CA LYS A 263 16.74 22.52 9.48
C LYS A 263 16.68 24.03 9.67
N SER A 264 16.78 24.79 8.58
CA SER A 264 16.62 26.25 8.63
C SER A 264 15.21 26.71 9.04
N LEU A 265 14.20 25.85 8.82
CA LEU A 265 12.78 26.09 9.11
C LEU A 265 12.32 25.43 10.41
N GLU A 266 13.13 24.55 11.01
CA GLU A 266 12.77 23.71 12.17
C GLU A 266 12.13 24.52 13.31
N LYS A 267 12.73 25.67 13.64
CA LYS A 267 12.22 26.57 14.69
C LYS A 267 10.84 27.13 14.41
N LEU A 268 10.37 27.14 13.17
CA LEU A 268 9.04 27.63 12.79
C LEU A 268 7.99 26.50 12.90
N TYR A 269 8.39 25.25 12.63
CA TYR A 269 7.46 24.12 12.48
C TYR A 269 7.35 23.20 13.70
N ILE A 270 8.36 23.19 14.59
CA ILE A 270 8.39 22.38 15.82
C ILE A 270 7.87 23.16 17.06
N GLN A 271 7.61 24.47 16.97
CA GLN A 271 7.22 25.24 18.16
C GLN A 271 6.09 24.54 18.93
N GLU A 272 6.32 24.38 20.24
CA GLU A 272 5.32 23.92 21.21
C GLU A 272 4.93 22.43 21.17
N ILE A 273 5.67 21.57 20.45
CA ILE A 273 5.50 20.10 20.56
C ILE A 273 6.66 19.41 21.30
N PRO A 274 6.38 18.47 22.23
CA PRO A 274 7.40 17.59 22.80
C PRO A 274 8.08 16.72 21.74
N ILE A 275 9.39 16.51 21.88
CA ILE A 275 10.20 15.67 20.98
C ILE A 275 10.74 14.45 21.75
N ARG A 276 10.60 13.26 21.14
CA ARG A 276 11.23 12.00 21.59
C ARG A 276 12.36 11.63 20.62
N HIS A 277 13.42 11.06 21.16
CA HIS A 277 14.55 10.48 20.42
C HIS A 277 14.56 8.96 20.62
#